data_AF-A0A1K1QN02-F1
#
_entry.id   AF-A0A1K1QN02-F1
#
_cell.length_a   1.000
_cell.length_b   1.000
_cell.length_c   1.000
_cell.angle_alpha   90.00
_cell.angle_beta   90.00
_cell.angle_gamma   90.00
#
_symmetry.space_group_name_H-M   'P 1'
#
loop_
_entity.id
_entity.type
_entity.pdbx_description
1 polymer ?
#
loop_
_entity_poly.entity_id
_entity_poly.type
_entity_poly.pdbx_seq_one_letter_code
_entity_poly.pdbx_strand_id
1 'polypeptide(L)'
;MKSENLIATAQELKRLGYEVHLTPVALPKREATIRAIKRYNKSGRYVPLGMIFDDFSNDPGLTYYLLKCEKPDLFKSFGAISTHVAFGQPYITVNIEGDNPAAMFKF
;
A
#
# COMPACT_ATOMS: atom_id res chain seq x y z
N MET A 1 7.14 3.98 6.66
CA MET A 1 7.87 4.88 5.75
C MET A 1 7.30 6.27 5.94
N LYS A 2 8.12 7.26 6.28
CA LYS A 2 7.64 8.65 6.42
C LYS A 2 7.20 9.18 5.05
N SER A 3 6.13 9.95 5.00
CA SER A 3 5.57 10.51 3.76
C SER A 3 6.60 11.29 2.95
N GLU A 4 7.54 11.97 3.61
CA GLU A 4 8.67 12.69 3.02
C GLU A 4 9.52 11.81 2.09
N ASN A 5 9.87 10.59 2.52
CA ASN A 5 10.68 9.68 1.72
C ASN A 5 9.94 9.21 0.47
N LEU A 6 8.62 8.99 0.59
CA LEU A 6 7.77 8.61 -0.53
C LEU A 6 7.72 9.74 -1.56
N ILE A 7 7.52 10.99 -1.10
CA ILE A 7 7.49 12.17 -1.96
C ILE A 7 8.83 12.33 -2.69
N ALA A 8 9.96 12.27 -1.96
CA ALA A 8 11.29 12.40 -2.54
C ALA A 8 11.54 11.32 -3.61
N THR A 9 11.13 10.08 -3.34
CA THR A 9 11.25 8.97 -4.31
C THR A 9 10.40 9.23 -5.55
N ALA A 10 9.16 9.66 -5.39
CA ALA A 10 8.26 9.95 -6.51
C ALA A 10 8.78 11.12 -7.37
N GLN A 11 9.32 12.15 -6.74
CA GLN A 11 9.93 13.29 -7.43
C GLN A 11 11.14 12.84 -8.26
N GLU A 12 12.01 12.02 -7.70
CA GLU A 12 13.19 11.50 -8.39
C GLU A 12 12.80 10.61 -9.58
N LEU A 13 11.81 9.73 -9.41
CA LEU A 13 11.31 8.90 -10.50
C LEU A 13 10.72 9.75 -11.63
N LYS A 14 9.92 10.78 -11.32
CA LYS A 14 9.41 11.71 -12.34
C LYS A 14 10.54 12.47 -13.03
N ARG A 15 11.57 12.89 -12.30
CA ARG A 15 12.76 13.57 -12.87
C ARG A 15 13.49 12.69 -13.88
N LEU A 16 13.51 11.38 -13.64
CA LEU A 16 14.08 10.38 -14.55
C LEU A 16 13.15 10.01 -15.72
N GLY A 17 11.97 10.63 -15.83
CA GLY A 17 11.02 10.42 -16.93
C GLY A 17 10.03 9.27 -16.71
N TYR A 18 9.94 8.73 -15.49
CA TYR A 18 8.95 7.71 -15.17
C TYR A 18 7.58 8.31 -14.85
N GLU A 19 6.55 7.57 -15.24
CA GLU A 19 5.20 7.76 -14.73
C GLU A 19 5.08 7.09 -13.37
N VAL A 20 4.63 7.84 -12.36
CA VAL A 20 4.53 7.35 -10.99
C VAL A 20 3.07 7.24 -10.59
N HIS A 21 2.67 6.05 -10.17
CA HIS A 21 1.30 5.76 -9.74
C HIS A 21 1.31 5.46 -8.24
N LEU A 22 0.29 5.93 -7.51
CA LEU A 22 0.18 5.69 -6.07
C LEU A 22 -0.93 4.69 -5.76
N THR A 23 -0.58 3.58 -5.11
CA THR A 23 -1.51 2.50 -4.77
C THR A 23 -1.21 1.95 -3.36
N PRO A 24 -2.01 2.27 -2.33
CA PRO A 24 -1.89 1.64 -1.04
C PRO A 24 -2.49 0.22 -1.10
N VAL A 25 -1.83 -0.68 -0.36
CA VAL A 25 -2.33 -2.02 -0.09
C VAL A 25 -2.82 -2.05 1.34
N ALA A 26 -4.14 -2.13 1.51
CA ALA A 26 -4.80 -2.06 2.80
C ALA A 26 -5.09 -3.46 3.35
N LEU A 27 -4.88 -3.61 4.66
CA LEU A 27 -5.29 -4.77 5.44
C LEU A 27 -5.51 -4.33 6.89
N PRO A 28 -6.61 -4.74 7.57
CA PRO A 28 -6.80 -4.47 8.98
C PRO A 28 -5.64 -5.02 9.83
N LYS A 29 -5.22 -4.27 10.85
CA LYS A 29 -4.10 -4.59 11.73
C LYS A 29 -4.21 -5.99 12.36
N ARG A 30 -5.42 -6.36 12.79
CA ARG A 30 -5.73 -7.68 13.33
C ARG A 30 -5.39 -8.78 12.33
N GLU A 31 -5.84 -8.64 11.09
CA GLU A 31 -5.59 -9.63 10.04
C GLU A 31 -4.12 -9.65 9.61
N ALA A 32 -3.45 -8.49 9.56
CA ALA A 32 -2.01 -8.41 9.33
C ALA A 32 -1.21 -9.19 10.39
N THR A 33 -1.60 -9.04 11.66
CA THR A 33 -0.99 -9.74 12.80
C THR A 33 -1.22 -11.26 12.71
N ILE A 34 -2.46 -11.69 12.45
CA ILE A 34 -2.79 -13.10 12.27
C ILE A 34 -1.96 -13.70 11.12
N ARG A 35 -1.82 -12.99 9.98
CA ARG A 35 -1.01 -13.44 8.84
C ARG A 35 0.48 -13.51 9.17
N ALA A 36 1.01 -12.57 9.95
CA ALA A 36 2.40 -12.59 10.38
C ALA A 36 2.71 -13.82 11.25
N ILE A 37 1.85 -14.12 12.24
CA ILE A 37 1.98 -15.30 13.10
C ILE A 37 1.88 -16.59 12.27
N LYS A 38 0.87 -16.70 11.39
CA LYS A 38 0.72 -17.86 10.50
C LYS A 38 1.95 -18.06 9.60
N ARG A 39 2.53 -16.97 9.07
CA ARG A 39 3.74 -17.04 8.25
C ARG A 39 4.95 -17.50 9.04
N TYR A 40 5.13 -17.01 10.27
CA TYR A 40 6.19 -17.48 11.16
C TYR A 40 6.08 -18.99 11.43
N ASN A 41 4.88 -19.46 11.78
CA ASN A 41 4.65 -20.89 12.03
C ASN A 41 4.90 -21.75 10.78
N LYS A 42 4.63 -21.23 9.57
CA LYS A 42 4.80 -21.96 8.32
C LYS A 42 6.25 -22.01 7.83
N SER A 43 6.98 -20.90 7.91
CA SER A 43 8.28 -20.75 7.22
C SER A 43 9.41 -20.20 8.10
N GLY A 44 9.18 -19.99 9.40
CA GLY A 44 10.13 -19.35 10.31
C GLY A 44 10.37 -17.86 10.06
N ARG A 45 9.70 -17.25 9.07
CA ARG A 45 9.89 -15.83 8.73
C ARG A 45 9.18 -14.95 9.75
N TYR A 46 9.95 -14.46 10.71
CA TYR A 46 9.47 -13.53 11.74
C TYR A 46 9.26 -12.12 11.18
N VAL A 47 8.21 -11.46 11.70
CA VAL A 47 8.04 -10.01 11.59
C VAL A 47 7.72 -9.49 12.98
N PRO A 48 8.48 -8.51 13.51
CA PRO A 48 8.20 -7.92 14.81
C PRO A 48 6.77 -7.38 14.87
N LEU A 49 6.00 -7.78 15.90
CA LEU A 49 4.63 -7.29 16.05
C LEU A 49 4.59 -5.77 16.28
N GLY A 50 5.57 -5.22 17.01
CA GLY A 50 5.74 -3.77 17.15
C GLY A 50 5.85 -3.06 15.80
N MET A 51 6.52 -3.64 14.80
CA MET A 51 6.56 -3.08 13.44
C MET A 51 5.15 -2.99 12.80
N ILE A 52 4.28 -3.97 13.07
CA ILE A 52 2.89 -3.94 12.58
C ILE A 52 2.09 -2.86 13.29
N PHE A 53 2.27 -2.69 14.60
CA PHE A 53 1.49 -1.76 15.43
C PHE A 53 2.01 -0.31 15.47
N ASP A 54 3.30 -0.10 15.22
CA ASP A 54 3.96 1.19 15.39
C ASP A 54 4.37 1.77 14.03
N ASP A 55 4.92 0.95 13.12
CA ASP A 55 5.45 1.45 11.83
C ASP A 55 4.43 1.40 10.69
N PHE A 56 3.73 0.27 10.53
CA PHE A 56 2.74 0.08 9.45
C PHE A 56 1.33 0.54 9.81
N SER A 57 1.12 0.82 11.09
CA SER A 57 -0.14 1.22 11.70
C SER A 57 -0.40 2.72 11.69
N ASN A 58 0.61 3.52 11.33
CA ASN A 58 0.45 4.92 10.96
C ASN A 58 -0.28 4.96 9.61
N ASP A 59 -1.61 4.94 9.70
CA ASP A 59 -2.60 4.71 8.65
C ASP A 59 -2.12 5.02 7.22
N PRO A 60 -1.71 3.99 6.45
CA PRO A 60 -1.34 4.15 5.04
C PRO A 60 -2.48 4.72 4.20
N GLY A 61 -3.73 4.51 4.60
CA GLY A 61 -4.90 5.07 3.97
C GLY A 61 -4.98 6.59 4.16
N LEU A 62 -4.71 7.08 5.37
CA LEU A 62 -4.64 8.53 5.63
C LEU A 62 -3.50 9.19 4.85
N THR A 63 -2.31 8.58 4.85
CA THR A 63 -1.16 9.10 4.08
C THR A 63 -1.49 9.17 2.59
N TYR A 64 -2.10 8.11 2.03
CA TYR A 64 -2.56 8.09 0.64
C TYR A 64 -3.56 9.21 0.35
N TYR A 65 -4.57 9.37 1.22
CA TYR A 65 -5.60 10.40 1.04
C TYR A 65 -5.00 11.81 1.07
N LEU A 66 -4.14 12.10 2.05
CA LEU A 66 -3.46 13.39 2.16
C LEU A 66 -2.59 13.68 0.93
N LEU A 67 -1.80 12.71 0.46
CA LEU A 67 -0.98 12.87 -0.74
C LEU A 67 -1.81 13.14 -1.99
N LYS A 68 -2.96 12.46 -2.10
CA LYS A 68 -3.90 12.68 -3.20
C LYS A 68 -4.47 14.10 -3.19
N CYS A 69 -4.81 14.63 -2.02
CA CYS A 69 -5.34 15.98 -1.88
C CYS A 69 -4.27 17.07 -2.07
N GLU A 70 -3.08 16.90 -1.48
CA GLU A 70 -2.04 17.94 -1.45
C GLU A 70 -1.11 17.94 -2.66
N LYS A 71 -0.89 16.77 -3.28
CA LYS A 71 0.08 16.59 -4.36
C LYS A 71 -0.49 15.76 -5.52
N PRO A 72 -1.66 16.11 -6.07
CA PRO A 72 -2.28 15.36 -7.16
C PRO A 72 -1.35 15.26 -8.37
N ASP A 73 -0.61 16.33 -8.71
CA ASP A 73 0.28 16.37 -9.87
C ASP A 73 1.55 15.52 -9.73
N LEU A 74 1.88 15.08 -8.51
CA LEU A 74 3.05 14.24 -8.27
C LEU A 74 2.84 12.81 -8.77
N PHE A 75 1.58 12.37 -8.91
CA PHE A 75 1.24 11.03 -9.34
C PHE A 75 0.38 11.09 -10.60
N LYS A 76 0.69 10.24 -11.58
CA LYS A 76 -0.10 10.12 -12.81
C LYS A 76 -1.52 9.62 -12.51
N SER A 77 -1.63 8.67 -11.59
CA SER A 77 -2.94 8.21 -11.14
C SER A 77 -2.90 7.56 -9.77
N PHE A 78 -4.09 7.43 -9.18
CA PHE A 78 -4.30 6.85 -7.86
C PHE A 78 -5.15 5.59 -7.96
N GLY A 79 -4.88 4.62 -7.10
CA GLY A 79 -5.69 3.42 -6.95
C GLY A 79 -5.61 2.92 -5.52
N ALA A 80 -6.38 1.90 -5.16
CA ALA A 80 -6.32 1.27 -3.85
C ALA A 80 -6.73 -0.19 -3.91
N ILE A 81 -5.97 -1.04 -3.21
CA ILE A 81 -6.21 -2.49 -3.16
C ILE A 81 -6.42 -2.89 -1.70
N SER A 82 -7.49 -3.61 -1.42
CA SER A 82 -7.71 -4.30 -0.16
C SER A 82 -7.32 -5.77 -0.30
N THR A 83 -6.47 -6.23 0.60
CA THR A 83 -6.12 -7.66 0.71
C THR A 83 -6.92 -8.35 1.80
N HIS A 84 -8.01 -7.75 2.29
CA HIS A 84 -8.87 -8.33 3.33
C HIS A 84 -9.78 -9.43 2.78
N VAL A 85 -9.14 -10.50 2.31
CA VAL A 85 -9.75 -11.70 1.72
C VAL A 85 -9.12 -12.95 2.32
N ALA A 86 -9.75 -14.11 2.11
CA ALA A 86 -9.19 -15.38 2.51
C ALA A 86 -7.91 -15.72 1.73
N PHE A 87 -7.09 -16.63 2.26
CA PHE A 87 -5.85 -17.05 1.59
C PHE A 87 -6.16 -17.68 0.23
N GLY A 88 -5.44 -17.24 -0.82
CA GLY A 88 -5.64 -17.72 -2.20
C GLY A 88 -6.81 -17.08 -2.93
N GLN A 89 -7.60 -16.22 -2.28
CA GLN A 89 -8.67 -15.46 -2.92
C GLN A 89 -8.13 -14.18 -3.56
N PRO A 90 -8.79 -13.69 -4.63
CA PRO A 90 -8.36 -12.48 -5.31
C PRO A 90 -8.49 -11.24 -4.43
N TYR A 91 -7.64 -10.25 -4.68
CA TYR A 91 -7.68 -8.99 -3.95
C TYR A 91 -8.88 -8.15 -4.39
N ILE A 92 -9.35 -7.29 -3.49
CA ILE A 92 -10.48 -6.39 -3.78
C ILE A 92 -9.90 -5.06 -4.22
N THR A 93 -10.21 -4.63 -5.43
CA THR A 93 -9.86 -3.27 -5.86
C THR A 93 -10.89 -2.29 -5.31
N VAL A 94 -10.43 -1.30 -4.55
CA VAL A 94 -11.29 -0.32 -3.84
C VAL A 94 -11.44 0.97 -4.64
N ASN A 95 -10.37 1.42 -5.30
CA ASN A 95 -10.39 2.59 -6.16
C ASN A 95 -9.44 2.40 -7.35
N ILE A 96 -9.80 2.94 -8.50
CA ILE A 96 -8.97 3.03 -9.71
C ILE A 96 -9.29 4.36 -10.39
N GLU A 97 -8.26 5.19 -10.54
CA GLU A 97 -8.31 6.40 -11.35
C GLU A 97 -7.38 6.24 -12.54
N GLY A 98 -7.80 6.71 -13.71
CA GLY A 98 -7.03 6.58 -14.94
C GLY A 98 -6.58 5.15 -15.23
N ASP A 99 -5.31 5.01 -15.58
CA ASP A 99 -4.62 3.76 -15.91
C ASP A 99 -3.84 3.16 -14.71
N ASN A 100 -4.31 3.41 -13.48
CA ASN A 100 -3.59 2.93 -12.29
C ASN A 100 -3.39 1.39 -12.29
N PRO A 101 -2.16 0.89 -11.99
CA PRO A 101 -1.86 -0.54 -11.95
C PRO A 101 -2.71 -1.36 -10.97
N ALA A 102 -3.42 -0.73 -10.04
CA ALA A 102 -4.43 -1.41 -9.22
C ALA A 102 -5.45 -2.20 -10.06
N ALA A 103 -5.74 -1.74 -11.27
CA ALA A 103 -6.61 -2.43 -12.21
C ALA A 103 -6.14 -3.84 -12.61
N MET A 104 -4.83 -4.11 -12.54
CA MET A 104 -4.25 -5.43 -12.87
C MET A 104 -4.61 -6.51 -11.85
N PHE A 105 -5.16 -6.12 -10.69
CA PHE A 105 -5.54 -7.04 -9.62
C PHE A 105 -7.05 -7.30 -9.57
N LYS A 106 -7.80 -6.95 -10.63
CA LYS A 106 -9.17 -7.42 -10.85
C LYS A 106 -9.11 -8.89 -11.28
N PHE A 107 -9.60 -9.79 -10.44
CA PHE A 107 -9.87 -11.18 -10.82
C PHE A 107 -11.32 -11.52 -10.49
#